data_AF-A0A7C5MA10-F1
#
_entry.id   AF-A0A7C5MA10-F1
#
_cell.length_a   1.000
_cell.length_b   1.000
_cell.length_c   1.000
_cell.angle_alpha   90.00
_cell.angle_beta   90.00
_cell.angle_gamma   90.00
#
_symmetry.space_group_name_H-M   'P 1'
#
loop_
_entity.id
_entity.type
_entity.pdbx_description
1 polymer ?
#
loop_
_entity_poly.entity_id
_entity_poly.type
_entity_poly.pdbx_seq_one_letter_code
_entity_poly.pdbx_strand_id
1 'polypeptide(L)'
;MEDIDNVFHYDIDDLQTVVQANFAERLKACAAAEKIVDQEVQAFRRKLKSFEVAAEVTQIQSRINEICRLELQRSLRKLGFVEPRQVQELEAMVARIAGKVAHPLIVELRNGSDPLNKVYKNLIQRLFGATHDLDSDA
;
A
#
# COMPACT_ATOMS: atom_id res chain seq x y z
N MET A 1 5.89 55.06 -46.87
CA MET A 1 5.40 54.56 -48.17
C MET A 1 4.50 53.40 -47.83
N GLU A 2 3.29 53.42 -48.35
CA GLU A 2 2.08 52.83 -47.78
C GLU A 2 2.16 51.36 -47.38
N ASP A 3 1.50 51.07 -46.26
CA ASP A 3 0.91 49.78 -45.92
C ASP A 3 0.20 49.20 -47.15
N ILE A 4 0.72 48.07 -47.64
CA ILE A 4 0.04 47.23 -48.63
C ILE A 4 -0.92 46.36 -47.85
N ASP A 5 -2.21 46.48 -48.14
CA ASP A 5 -3.24 45.68 -47.49
C ASP A 5 -2.90 44.19 -47.64
N ASN A 6 -2.83 43.47 -46.51
CA ASN A 6 -2.46 42.06 -46.41
C ASN A 6 -0.94 41.70 -46.51
N VAL A 7 -0.02 42.65 -46.30
CA VAL A 7 1.43 42.36 -46.18
C VAL A 7 1.94 42.66 -44.77
N PHE A 8 2.32 41.63 -44.03
CA PHE A 8 2.95 41.76 -42.71
C PHE A 8 4.47 41.67 -42.85
N HIS A 9 5.17 42.73 -42.50
CA HIS A 9 6.64 42.78 -42.46
C HIS A 9 7.12 42.47 -41.05
N TYR A 10 7.73 41.30 -40.85
CA TYR A 10 8.37 40.92 -39.60
C TYR A 10 9.88 41.07 -39.72
N ASP A 11 10.51 41.73 -38.76
CA ASP A 11 11.97 41.84 -38.70
C ASP A 11 12.61 40.79 -37.77
N ILE A 12 13.93 40.85 -37.63
CA ILE A 12 14.69 39.88 -36.82
C ILE A 12 14.34 40.02 -35.32
N ASP A 13 13.96 41.21 -34.88
CA ASP A 13 13.64 41.51 -33.48
C ASP A 13 12.23 40.97 -33.12
N ASP A 14 11.30 40.98 -34.09
CA ASP A 14 9.99 40.32 -33.95
C ASP A 14 10.12 38.81 -33.72
N LEU A 15 11.03 38.15 -34.44
CA LEU A 15 11.31 36.72 -34.25
C LEU A 15 11.96 36.42 -32.91
N GLN A 16 12.85 37.30 -32.42
CA GLN A 16 13.46 37.13 -31.09
C GLN A 16 12.42 37.18 -29.98
N THR A 17 11.42 38.07 -30.09
CA THR A 17 10.34 38.18 -29.10
C THR A 17 9.51 36.89 -29.02
N VAL A 18 9.17 36.30 -30.18
CA VAL A 18 8.44 35.02 -30.25
C VAL A 18 9.29 33.87 -29.70
N VAL A 19 10.59 33.84 -29.98
CA VAL A 19 11.50 32.82 -29.43
C VAL A 19 11.62 32.94 -27.91
N GLN A 20 11.74 34.15 -27.36
CA GLN A 20 11.77 34.35 -25.91
C GLN A 20 10.45 33.96 -25.23
N ALA A 21 9.31 34.30 -25.83
CA ALA A 21 8.00 33.88 -25.34
C ALA A 21 7.86 32.35 -25.33
N ASN A 22 8.23 31.69 -26.43
CA ASN A 22 8.26 30.22 -26.52
C ASN A 22 9.20 29.59 -25.50
N PHE A 23 10.37 30.19 -25.26
CA PHE A 23 11.31 29.71 -24.25
C PHE A 23 10.73 29.81 -22.83
N ALA A 24 10.10 30.94 -22.50
CA ALA A 24 9.44 31.13 -21.21
C ALA A 24 8.26 30.15 -21.01
N GLU A 25 7.47 29.88 -22.04
CA GLU A 25 6.43 28.86 -22.00
C GLU A 25 7.00 27.46 -21.80
N ARG A 26 8.08 27.10 -22.50
CA ARG A 26 8.75 25.80 -22.33
C ARG A 26 9.32 25.63 -20.93
N LEU A 27 9.86 26.68 -20.31
CA LEU A 27 10.31 26.64 -18.92
C LEU A 27 9.15 26.38 -17.94
N LYS A 28 8.00 27.05 -18.13
CA LYS A 28 6.80 26.79 -17.33
C LYS A 28 6.32 25.34 -17.49
N ALA A 29 6.31 24.84 -18.72
CA ALA A 29 5.95 23.45 -19.01
C ALA A 29 6.92 22.45 -18.38
N CYS A 30 8.23 22.73 -18.39
CA CYS A 30 9.24 21.90 -17.73
C CYS A 30 9.02 21.85 -16.21
N ALA A 31 8.79 22.99 -15.56
CA ALA A 31 8.52 23.03 -14.12
C ALA A 31 7.23 22.26 -13.74
N ALA A 32 6.20 22.34 -14.58
CA ALA A 32 4.99 21.54 -14.40
C ALA A 32 5.26 20.04 -14.56
N ALA A 33 6.07 19.65 -15.56
CA ALA A 33 6.46 18.27 -15.79
C ALA A 33 7.30 17.70 -14.63
N GLU A 34 8.26 18.46 -14.11
CA GLU A 34 9.07 18.06 -12.94
C GLU A 34 8.19 17.76 -11.73
N LYS A 35 7.20 18.60 -11.46
CA LYS A 35 6.24 18.37 -10.37
C LYS A 35 5.46 17.08 -10.53
N ILE A 36 5.05 16.75 -11.76
CA ILE A 36 4.35 15.48 -12.06
C ILE A 36 5.29 14.31 -11.81
N VAL A 37 6.53 14.38 -12.30
CA VAL A 37 7.54 13.34 -12.10
C VAL A 37 7.81 13.10 -10.62
N ASP A 38 7.95 14.16 -9.81
CA ASP A 38 8.17 14.03 -8.37
C ASP A 38 7.00 13.34 -7.65
N GLN A 39 5.77 13.67 -8.04
CA GLN A 39 4.57 13.02 -7.50
C GLN A 39 4.55 11.52 -7.85
N GLU A 40 4.87 11.17 -9.10
CA GLU A 40 4.92 9.79 -9.56
C GLU A 40 6.06 9.01 -8.90
N VAL A 41 7.24 9.60 -8.72
CA VAL A 41 8.36 8.98 -8.01
C VAL A 41 7.97 8.68 -6.55
N GLN A 42 7.28 9.59 -5.88
CA GLN A 42 6.78 9.34 -4.53
C GLN A 42 5.71 8.24 -4.49
N ALA A 43 4.78 8.23 -5.43
CA ALA A 43 3.78 7.18 -5.55
C ALA A 43 4.41 5.81 -5.81
N PHE A 44 5.39 5.76 -6.70
CA PHE A 44 6.16 4.56 -7.02
C PHE A 44 6.93 4.04 -5.80
N ARG A 45 7.62 4.90 -5.04
CA ARG A 45 8.31 4.51 -3.81
C ARG A 45 7.35 3.92 -2.76
N ARG A 46 6.18 4.53 -2.57
CA ARG A 46 5.14 3.97 -1.68
C ARG A 46 4.68 2.58 -2.15
N LYS A 47 4.49 2.41 -3.46
CA LYS A 47 4.11 1.12 -4.05
C LYS A 47 5.20 0.06 -3.88
N LEU A 48 6.46 0.42 -4.14
CA LEU A 48 7.60 -0.48 -3.98
C LEU A 48 7.70 -1.01 -2.55
N LYS A 49 7.60 -0.12 -1.57
CA LYS A 49 7.60 -0.47 -0.15
C LYS A 49 6.44 -1.40 0.25
N SER A 50 5.28 -1.26 -0.38
CA SER A 50 4.16 -2.16 -0.12
C SER A 50 4.41 -3.60 -0.58
N PHE A 51 5.26 -3.81 -1.60
CA PHE A 51 5.67 -5.14 -2.04
C PHE A 51 6.68 -5.79 -1.10
N GLU A 52 7.56 -5.00 -0.47
CA GLU A 52 8.60 -5.51 0.45
C GLU A 52 8.03 -6.19 1.70
N VAL A 53 6.81 -5.82 2.11
CA VAL A 53 6.14 -6.36 3.31
C VAL A 53 5.05 -7.38 2.99
N ALA A 54 4.83 -7.70 1.71
CA ALA A 54 3.72 -8.54 1.28
C ALA A 54 3.82 -9.97 1.83
N ALA A 55 5.03 -10.54 1.85
CA ALA A 55 5.27 -11.90 2.35
C ALA A 55 4.99 -12.00 3.86
N GLU A 56 5.42 -11.00 4.62
CA GLU A 56 5.22 -10.90 6.07
C GLU A 56 3.73 -10.73 6.40
N VAL A 57 3.02 -9.89 5.64
CA VAL A 57 1.57 -9.72 5.77
C VAL A 57 0.85 -11.04 5.57
N THR A 58 1.20 -11.80 4.52
CA THR A 58 0.60 -13.12 4.28
C THR A 58 0.91 -14.10 5.42
N GLN A 59 2.14 -14.10 5.95
CA GLN A 59 2.52 -14.97 7.06
C GLN A 59 1.70 -14.67 8.32
N ILE A 60 1.52 -13.39 8.67
CA ILE A 60 0.72 -12.95 9.83
C ILE A 60 -0.74 -13.35 9.67
N GLN A 61 -1.32 -13.07 8.51
CA GLN A 61 -2.72 -13.44 8.23
C GLN A 61 -2.92 -14.95 8.34
N SER A 62 -2.01 -15.75 7.77
CA SER A 62 -2.06 -17.20 7.84
C SER A 62 -2.03 -17.69 9.29
N ARG A 63 -1.12 -17.14 10.12
CA ARG A 63 -0.98 -17.54 11.52
C ARG A 63 -2.19 -17.13 12.37
N ILE A 64 -2.73 -15.92 12.19
CA ILE A 64 -3.95 -15.49 12.89
C ILE A 64 -5.12 -16.41 12.54
N ASN A 65 -5.29 -16.71 11.24
CA ASN A 65 -6.35 -17.59 10.78
C ASN A 65 -6.18 -19.02 11.33
N GLU A 66 -4.95 -19.52 11.42
CA GLU A 66 -4.65 -20.83 12.00
C GLU A 66 -5.05 -20.89 13.48
N ILE A 67 -4.62 -19.92 14.30
CA ILE A 67 -4.97 -19.85 15.73
C ILE A 67 -6.49 -19.83 15.89
N CYS A 68 -7.15 -18.94 15.15
CA CYS A 68 -8.61 -18.83 15.16
C CYS A 68 -9.31 -20.14 14.76
N ARG A 69 -8.79 -20.84 13.75
CA ARG A 69 -9.33 -22.14 13.30
C ARG A 69 -9.16 -23.22 14.37
N LEU A 70 -7.98 -23.31 14.99
CA LEU A 70 -7.70 -24.29 16.04
C LEU A 70 -8.60 -24.08 17.26
N GLU A 71 -8.78 -22.84 17.70
CA GLU A 71 -9.66 -22.52 18.83
C GLU A 71 -11.13 -22.77 18.54
N LEU A 72 -11.58 -22.49 17.30
CA LEU A 72 -12.93 -22.85 16.88
C LEU A 72 -13.12 -24.38 16.89
N GLN A 73 -12.17 -25.15 16.36
CA GLN A 73 -12.24 -26.62 16.38
C GLN A 73 -12.24 -27.17 17.81
N ARG A 74 -11.38 -26.65 18.70
CA ARG A 74 -11.35 -27.02 20.12
C ARG A 74 -12.69 -26.73 20.80
N SER A 75 -13.31 -25.60 20.48
CA SER A 75 -14.62 -25.21 21.02
C SER A 75 -15.75 -26.08 20.50
N LEU A 76 -15.80 -26.34 19.19
CA LEU A 76 -16.82 -27.20 18.57
C LEU A 76 -16.78 -28.63 19.12
N ARG A 77 -15.59 -29.19 19.38
CA ARG A 77 -15.44 -30.51 20.02
C ARG A 77 -16.06 -30.56 21.43
N LYS A 78 -16.01 -29.46 22.18
CA LYS A 78 -16.57 -29.36 23.54
C LYS A 78 -18.07 -29.13 23.56
N LEU A 79 -18.61 -28.46 22.54
CA LEU A 79 -20.04 -28.13 22.40
C LEU A 79 -20.91 -29.34 22.03
N GLY A 80 -20.33 -30.44 21.54
CA GLY A 80 -21.07 -31.63 21.16
C GLY A 80 -21.82 -31.46 19.84
N PHE A 81 -23.11 -31.80 19.78
CA PHE A 81 -23.90 -31.64 18.55
C PHE A 81 -24.25 -30.17 18.33
N VAL A 82 -23.81 -29.64 17.19
CA VAL A 82 -24.10 -28.27 16.72
C VAL A 82 -24.68 -28.38 15.30
N GLU A 83 -25.74 -27.64 15.01
CA GLU A 83 -26.35 -27.66 13.67
C GLU A 83 -25.35 -27.11 12.63
N PRO A 84 -25.26 -27.68 11.41
CA PRO A 84 -24.35 -27.18 10.37
C PRO A 84 -24.46 -25.68 10.10
N ARG A 85 -25.68 -25.12 10.18
CA ARG A 85 -25.92 -23.68 10.03
C ARG A 85 -25.24 -22.87 11.14
N GLN A 86 -25.29 -23.34 12.39
CA GLN A 86 -24.64 -22.66 13.51
C GLN A 86 -23.12 -22.73 13.40
N VAL A 87 -22.57 -23.85 12.91
CA VAL A 87 -21.14 -23.97 12.63
C VAL A 87 -20.68 -22.93 11.61
N GLN A 88 -21.42 -22.75 10.50
CA GLN A 88 -21.11 -21.72 9.49
C GLN A 88 -21.14 -20.30 10.06
N GLU A 89 -22.11 -19.98 10.92
CA GLU A 89 -22.17 -18.66 11.57
C GLU A 89 -20.99 -18.44 12.52
N LEU A 90 -20.55 -19.48 13.24
CA LEU A 90 -19.36 -19.43 14.10
C LEU A 90 -18.08 -19.25 13.28
N GLU A 91 -17.92 -19.98 12.18
CA GLU A 91 -16.81 -19.81 11.24
C GLU A 91 -16.76 -18.39 10.68
N ALA A 92 -17.90 -17.86 10.24
CA ALA A 92 -18.01 -16.49 9.74
C ALA A 92 -17.70 -15.44 10.83
N MET A 93 -18.15 -15.67 12.07
CA MET A 93 -17.83 -14.82 13.21
C MET A 93 -16.34 -14.80 13.49
N VAL A 94 -15.70 -15.97 13.56
CA VAL A 94 -14.27 -16.12 13.82
C VAL A 94 -13.44 -15.50 12.70
N ALA A 95 -13.83 -15.70 11.44
CA ALA A 95 -13.19 -15.05 10.29
C ALA A 95 -13.29 -13.52 10.36
N ARG A 96 -14.43 -12.96 10.79
CA ARG A 96 -14.58 -11.51 11.01
C ARG A 96 -13.67 -11.01 12.14
N ILE A 97 -13.52 -11.78 13.22
CA ILE A 97 -12.59 -11.43 14.31
C ILE A 97 -11.14 -11.44 13.81
N ALA A 98 -10.73 -12.50 13.11
CA ALA A 98 -9.40 -12.61 12.52
C ALA A 98 -9.10 -11.41 11.59
N GLY A 99 -10.04 -11.04 10.72
CA GLY A 99 -9.91 -9.88 9.84
C GLY A 99 -9.78 -8.55 10.61
N LYS A 100 -10.57 -8.36 11.67
CA LYS A 100 -10.50 -7.16 12.53
C LYS A 100 -9.17 -7.03 13.28
N VAL A 101 -8.59 -8.15 13.70
CA VAL A 101 -7.28 -8.18 14.37
C VAL A 101 -6.14 -7.95 13.37
N ALA A 102 -6.21 -8.59 12.20
CA ALA A 102 -5.17 -8.50 11.18
C ALA A 102 -5.09 -7.10 10.53
N HIS A 103 -6.23 -6.44 10.30
CA HIS A 103 -6.28 -5.17 9.57
C HIS A 103 -5.34 -4.07 10.13
N PRO A 104 -5.41 -3.67 11.41
CA PRO A 104 -4.52 -2.63 11.95
C PRO A 104 -3.04 -2.99 11.84
N LEU A 105 -2.69 -4.27 12.08
CA LEU A 105 -1.31 -4.76 11.98
C LEU A 105 -0.76 -4.62 10.55
N ILE A 106 -1.57 -4.96 9.54
CA ILE A 106 -1.19 -4.86 8.13
C ILE A 106 -1.06 -3.41 7.69
N VAL A 107 -1.97 -2.54 8.16
CA VAL A 107 -1.92 -1.10 7.87
C VAL A 107 -0.63 -0.50 8.44
N GLU A 108 -0.27 -0.82 9.68
CA GLU A 108 0.97 -0.37 10.29
C GLU A 108 2.21 -0.89 9.56
N LEU A 109 2.25 -2.17 9.17
CA LEU A 109 3.39 -2.73 8.41
C LEU A 109 3.57 -2.09 7.04
N ARG A 110 2.48 -1.76 6.35
CA ARG A 110 2.54 -1.13 5.03
C ARG A 110 2.92 0.35 5.11
N ASN A 111 2.55 1.03 6.20
CA ASN A 111 2.78 2.47 6.37
C ASN A 111 4.05 2.79 7.17
N GLY A 112 4.57 1.86 7.96
CA GLY A 112 5.71 2.05 8.86
C GLY A 112 6.99 2.45 8.13
N SER A 113 7.74 3.43 8.65
CA SER A 113 9.04 3.88 8.10
C SER A 113 10.11 2.78 8.19
N ASP A 114 11.10 2.81 7.29
CA ASP A 114 12.13 1.78 7.06
C ASP A 114 12.81 1.23 8.34
N PRO A 115 13.15 2.06 9.36
CA PRO A 115 13.73 1.56 10.61
C PRO A 115 12.72 0.84 11.51
N LEU A 116 11.46 1.31 11.53
CA LEU A 116 10.38 0.69 12.29
C LEU A 116 10.06 -0.69 11.70
N ASN A 117 10.05 -0.83 10.37
CA ASN A 117 9.74 -2.10 9.71
C ASN A 117 10.66 -3.24 10.15
N LYS A 118 11.96 -3.00 10.38
CA LYS A 118 12.88 -4.03 10.89
C LYS A 118 12.53 -4.47 12.31
N VAL A 119 12.19 -3.53 13.19
CA VAL A 119 11.84 -3.82 14.58
C VAL A 119 10.51 -4.55 14.65
N TYR A 120 9.47 -4.08 13.94
CA TYR A 120 8.17 -4.75 13.87
C TYR A 120 8.28 -6.14 13.25
N LYS A 121 9.08 -6.31 12.19
CA LYS A 121 9.33 -7.62 11.58
C LYS A 121 9.95 -8.59 12.57
N ASN A 122 10.93 -8.16 13.36
CA ASN A 122 11.54 -8.99 14.41
C ASN A 122 10.52 -9.34 15.52
N LEU A 123 9.74 -8.35 15.97
CA LEU A 123 8.72 -8.53 17.00
C LEU A 123 7.65 -9.54 16.56
N ILE A 124 7.19 -9.42 15.32
CA ILE A 124 6.21 -10.33 14.72
C ILE A 124 6.79 -11.72 14.56
N GLN A 125 8.02 -11.86 14.07
CA GLN A 125 8.71 -13.15 14.02
C GLN A 125 8.86 -13.77 15.41
N ARG A 126 9.10 -12.99 16.46
CA ARG A 126 9.17 -13.50 17.84
C ARG A 126 7.80 -13.90 18.39
N LEU A 127 6.77 -13.07 18.21
CA LEU A 127 5.42 -13.34 18.71
C LEU A 127 4.76 -14.55 18.02
N PHE A 128 4.96 -14.67 16.71
CA PHE A 128 4.30 -15.69 15.91
C PHE A 128 5.20 -16.88 15.55
N GLY A 129 6.53 -16.72 15.57
CA GLY A 129 7.48 -17.81 15.33
C GLY A 129 7.83 -18.62 16.59
N ALA A 130 7.79 -18.04 17.79
CA ALA A 130 8.11 -18.74 19.04
C ALA A 130 6.93 -19.52 19.64
N THR A 131 5.71 -19.36 19.11
CA THR A 131 4.51 -20.05 19.62
C THR A 131 4.28 -21.43 19.01
N HIS A 132 5.21 -21.96 18.19
CA HIS A 132 5.13 -23.36 17.75
C HIS A 132 5.56 -24.35 18.87
N ASP A 133 6.32 -23.90 19.87
CA ASP A 133 6.87 -24.78 20.92
C ASP A 133 5.98 -24.93 22.18
N LEU A 134 4.80 -24.29 22.23
CA LEU A 134 3.94 -24.31 23.43
C LEU A 134 2.73 -25.26 23.35
N ASP A 135 2.52 -25.95 22.22
CA ASP A 135 1.44 -26.94 22.06
C ASP A 135 1.94 -28.41 22.08
N SER A 136 3.19 -28.66 22.51
CA SER A 136 3.73 -30.04 22.62
C SER A 136 3.42 -30.74 23.95
N ASP A 137 2.92 -30.04 24.96
CA ASP A 137 2.61 -30.63 26.27
C ASP A 137 1.18 -30.23 26.73
N ALA A 138 0.16 -30.87 26.16
CA ALA A 138 -1.19 -30.97 26.75
C ALA A 138 -1.99 -32.15 26.16
#